data_AF-A0A8J7B1H8-F1
#
_entry.id   AF-A0A8J7B1H8-F1
#
_cell.length_a   1.000
_cell.length_b   1.000
_cell.length_c   1.000
_cell.angle_alpha   90.00
_cell.angle_beta   90.00
_cell.angle_gamma   90.00
#
_symmetry.space_group_name_H-M   'P 1'
#
loop_
_entity.id
_entity.type
_entity.pdbx_description
1 polymer ?
#
loop_
_entity_poly.entity_id
_entity_poly.type
_entity_poly.pdbx_seq_one_letter_code
_entity_poly.pdbx_strand_id
1 'polypeptide(L)'
;MKRHLYAIALASLGLVSLTLPAIARPEIASGDQLLETNVEGCLNRADRLISGLGVESDQGGIDRTGYFEDGSFRVLCYGAGDANSLAVVFATHDQSAEVASGFIQMMLTELSQAEAVSQQ
;
A
#
# COMPACT_ATOMS: atom_id res chain seq x y z
N MET A 1 -7.12 61.80 48.18
CA MET A 1 -6.12 61.81 47.09
C MET A 1 -6.25 60.50 46.31
N LYS A 2 -6.30 60.61 44.98
CA LYS A 2 -6.71 59.57 44.01
C LYS A 2 -5.82 58.32 44.11
N ARG A 3 -6.43 57.15 44.33
CA ARG A 3 -5.78 55.85 44.14
C ARG A 3 -6.04 55.40 42.70
N HIS A 4 -5.00 55.45 41.88
CA HIS A 4 -4.99 54.91 40.53
C HIS A 4 -4.97 53.39 40.59
N LEU A 5 -6.08 52.76 40.23
CA LEU A 5 -6.19 51.34 39.91
C LEU A 5 -6.90 51.22 38.56
N TYR A 6 -6.74 50.06 37.93
CA TYR A 6 -7.17 49.65 36.58
C TYR A 6 -6.01 49.62 35.58
N ALA A 7 -5.12 48.65 35.76
CA ALA A 7 -5.25 47.25 35.33
C ALA A 7 -4.93 47.14 33.84
N ILE A 8 -3.70 46.68 33.60
CA ILE A 8 -3.17 46.25 32.32
C ILE A 8 -4.13 45.19 31.78
N ALA A 9 -4.86 45.53 30.72
CA ALA A 9 -5.62 44.55 29.95
C ALA A 9 -4.60 43.65 29.23
N LEU A 10 -4.23 42.53 29.87
CA LEU A 10 -3.56 41.43 29.18
C LEU A 10 -4.57 40.87 28.17
N ALA A 11 -4.38 41.29 26.92
CA ALA A 11 -5.02 40.69 25.76
C ALA A 11 -4.62 39.22 25.70
N SER A 12 -5.49 38.35 26.23
CA SER A 12 -5.45 36.92 26.00
C SER A 12 -5.88 36.69 24.56
N LEU A 13 -4.95 36.86 23.61
CA LEU A 13 -5.07 36.26 22.30
C LEU A 13 -4.94 34.74 22.49
N GLY A 14 -6.06 34.10 22.80
CA GLY A 14 -6.20 32.66 22.61
C GLY A 14 -6.02 32.36 21.14
N LEU A 15 -4.82 31.93 20.75
CA LEU A 15 -4.60 31.21 19.50
C LEU A 15 -5.37 29.90 19.62
N VAL A 16 -6.66 29.94 19.29
CA VAL A 16 -7.42 28.74 18.94
C VAL A 16 -6.86 28.29 17.60
N SER A 17 -5.77 27.54 17.67
CA SER A 17 -5.23 26.80 16.54
C SER A 17 -6.30 25.78 16.15
N LEU A 18 -7.14 26.13 15.19
CA LEU A 18 -8.00 25.19 14.48
C LEU A 18 -7.08 24.27 13.67
N THR A 19 -6.43 23.33 14.34
CA THR A 19 -5.75 22.22 13.68
C THR A 19 -6.84 21.34 13.11
N LEU A 20 -7.26 21.65 11.88
CA LEU A 20 -8.00 20.70 11.06
C LEU A 20 -7.20 19.39 11.10
N PRO A 21 -7.84 18.23 11.32
CA PRO A 21 -7.13 16.97 11.32
C PRO A 21 -6.41 16.87 9.98
N ALA A 22 -5.08 16.78 10.01
CA ALA A 22 -4.33 16.40 8.84
C ALA A 22 -4.81 15.00 8.49
N ILE A 23 -5.63 14.89 7.43
CA ILE A 23 -5.98 13.62 6.83
C ILE A 23 -4.66 13.13 6.25
N ALA A 24 -3.92 12.33 7.03
CA ALA A 24 -2.71 11.68 6.57
C ALA A 24 -3.08 10.91 5.31
N ARG A 25 -2.48 11.28 4.18
CA ARG A 25 -2.67 10.53 2.95
C ARG A 25 -1.89 9.23 3.15
N PRO A 26 -2.50 8.07 2.89
CA PRO A 26 -1.77 6.81 2.98
C PRO A 26 -0.55 6.89 2.06
N GLU A 27 0.57 6.36 2.55
CA GLU A 27 1.80 6.29 1.79
C GLU A 27 1.69 5.17 0.77
N ILE A 28 2.03 5.47 -0.49
CA ILE A 28 1.86 4.54 -1.62
C ILE A 28 3.23 4.23 -2.23
N ALA A 29 3.53 2.95 -2.37
CA ALA A 29 4.67 2.45 -3.12
C ALA A 29 4.20 1.61 -4.31
N SER A 30 5.00 1.57 -5.38
CA SER A 30 4.72 0.76 -6.56
C SER A 30 5.99 0.20 -7.18
N GLY A 31 5.87 -0.93 -7.86
CA GLY A 31 6.93 -1.48 -8.69
C GLY A 31 6.40 -2.52 -9.65
N ASP A 32 7.25 -2.99 -10.55
CA ASP A 32 6.88 -3.95 -11.59
C ASP A 32 7.93 -5.04 -11.78
N GLN A 33 7.49 -6.19 -12.28
CA GLN A 33 8.32 -7.35 -12.55
C GLN A 33 7.81 -8.06 -13.81
N LEU A 34 8.70 -8.27 -14.78
CA LEU A 34 8.43 -9.15 -15.91
C LEU A 34 8.53 -10.61 -15.43
N LEU A 35 7.51 -11.40 -15.75
CA LEU A 35 7.39 -12.80 -15.38
C LEU A 35 7.36 -13.67 -16.63
N GLU A 36 8.12 -14.76 -16.59
CA GLU A 36 8.11 -15.83 -17.61
C GLU A 36 6.88 -16.73 -17.42
N THR A 37 5.70 -16.14 -17.52
CA THR A 37 4.40 -16.82 -17.45
C THR A 37 3.33 -15.95 -18.11
N ASN A 38 2.25 -16.56 -18.60
CA ASN A 38 1.12 -15.81 -19.16
C ASN A 38 0.30 -15.09 -18.05
N VAL A 39 -0.74 -14.33 -18.43
CA VAL A 39 -1.56 -13.58 -17.46
C VAL A 39 -2.20 -14.49 -16.40
N GLU A 40 -2.69 -15.66 -16.80
CA GLU A 40 -3.28 -16.63 -15.87
C GLU A 40 -2.27 -17.12 -14.83
N GLY A 41 -1.04 -17.43 -15.26
CA GLY A 41 0.03 -17.83 -14.35
C GLY A 41 0.46 -16.71 -13.40
N CYS A 42 0.44 -15.45 -13.86
CA CYS A 42 0.66 -14.29 -12.97
C CYS A 42 -0.43 -14.17 -11.90
N LEU A 43 -1.70 -14.31 -12.31
CA LEU A 43 -2.84 -14.28 -11.38
C LEU A 43 -2.76 -15.44 -10.37
N ASN A 44 -2.42 -16.65 -10.82
CA ASN A 44 -2.24 -17.80 -9.93
C ASN A 44 -1.08 -17.62 -8.93
N ARG A 45 0.02 -16.98 -9.34
CA ARG A 45 1.11 -16.61 -8.42
C ARG A 45 0.63 -15.60 -7.39
N ALA A 46 -0.11 -14.57 -7.80
CA ALA A 46 -0.69 -13.58 -6.90
C ALA A 46 -1.69 -14.22 -5.92
N ASP A 47 -2.53 -15.15 -6.37
CA ASP A 47 -3.47 -15.89 -5.54
C ASP A 47 -2.76 -16.70 -4.46
N ARG A 48 -1.68 -17.41 -4.81
CA ARG A 48 -0.87 -18.15 -3.83
C ARG A 48 -0.18 -17.23 -2.84
N LEU A 49 0.38 -16.12 -3.29
CA LEU A 49 1.01 -15.12 -2.44
C LEU A 49 0.02 -14.62 -1.39
N ILE A 50 -1.16 -14.17 -1.84
CA ILE A 50 -2.23 -13.66 -0.97
C ILE A 50 -2.70 -14.74 0.02
N SER A 51 -2.93 -15.96 -0.47
CA SER A 51 -3.31 -17.08 0.39
C SER A 51 -2.24 -17.42 1.42
N GLY A 52 -0.95 -17.29 1.07
CA GLY A 52 0.17 -17.51 1.99
C GLY A 52 0.28 -16.44 3.07
N LEU A 53 -0.14 -15.21 2.77
CA LEU A 53 -0.23 -14.13 3.75
C LEU A 53 -1.42 -14.29 4.71
N GLY A 54 -2.44 -15.08 4.34
CA GLY A 54 -3.62 -15.32 5.19
C GLY A 54 -4.51 -14.09 5.35
N VAL A 55 -4.51 -13.21 4.35
CA VAL A 55 -5.25 -11.94 4.36
C VAL A 55 -6.57 -12.03 3.60
N GLU A 56 -7.52 -11.15 3.93
CA GLU A 56 -8.71 -10.96 3.11
C GLU A 56 -8.32 -10.43 1.72
N SER A 57 -9.07 -10.83 0.70
CA SER A 57 -8.76 -10.46 -0.67
C SER A 57 -9.96 -10.39 -1.59
N ASP A 58 -9.81 -9.52 -2.60
CA ASP A 58 -10.73 -9.37 -3.72
C ASP A 58 -10.03 -9.76 -5.03
N GLN A 59 -10.82 -10.26 -5.98
CA GLN A 59 -10.34 -10.72 -7.27
C GLN A 59 -11.09 -10.02 -8.40
N GLY A 60 -10.35 -9.51 -9.37
CA GLY A 60 -10.89 -9.03 -10.64
C GLY A 60 -10.35 -9.84 -11.81
N GLY A 61 -10.72 -9.41 -13.03
CA GLY A 61 -10.35 -10.13 -14.25
C GLY A 61 -8.85 -10.10 -14.56
N ILE A 62 -8.13 -9.08 -14.08
CA ILE A 62 -6.68 -8.90 -14.30
C ILE A 62 -5.93 -8.55 -13.02
N ASP A 63 -6.58 -8.60 -11.87
CA ASP A 63 -6.03 -8.09 -10.63
C ASP A 63 -6.40 -8.94 -9.42
N ARG A 64 -5.53 -8.82 -8.41
CA ARG A 64 -5.72 -9.36 -7.08
C ARG A 64 -5.41 -8.29 -6.05
N THR A 65 -6.35 -8.06 -5.13
CA THR A 65 -6.20 -7.07 -4.06
C THR A 65 -6.19 -7.80 -2.72
N GLY A 66 -5.21 -7.52 -1.87
CA GLY A 66 -5.16 -8.03 -0.50
C GLY A 66 -5.22 -6.90 0.53
N TYR A 67 -5.79 -7.19 1.70
CA TYR A 67 -6.02 -6.23 2.77
C TYR A 67 -5.34 -6.68 4.06
N PHE A 68 -4.51 -5.83 4.64
CA PHE A 68 -3.88 -6.05 5.96
C PHE A 68 -4.25 -4.88 6.88
N GLU A 69 -3.95 -5.00 8.18
CA GLU A 69 -4.53 -4.15 9.25
C GLU A 69 -4.68 -2.66 8.90
N ASP A 70 -3.59 -2.01 8.50
CA ASP A 70 -3.50 -0.57 8.20
C ASP A 70 -3.06 -0.30 6.76
N GLY A 71 -3.36 -1.22 5.85
CA GLY A 71 -2.99 -1.06 4.46
C GLY A 71 -3.60 -2.06 3.49
N SER A 72 -3.20 -1.92 2.23
CA SER A 72 -3.70 -2.75 1.15
C SER A 72 -2.65 -2.88 0.06
N PHE A 73 -2.79 -3.90 -0.77
CA PHE A 73 -1.98 -4.02 -1.96
C PHE A 73 -2.80 -4.54 -3.13
N ARG A 74 -2.34 -4.22 -4.33
CA ARG A 74 -2.95 -4.68 -5.57
C ARG A 74 -1.88 -5.14 -6.55
N VAL A 75 -2.02 -6.36 -7.03
CA VAL A 75 -1.23 -6.94 -8.12
C VAL A 75 -2.06 -6.86 -9.39
N LEU A 76 -1.54 -6.23 -10.44
CA LEU A 76 -2.10 -6.18 -11.78
C LEU A 76 -1.27 -7.06 -12.70
N CYS A 77 -1.89 -7.96 -13.45
CA CYS A 77 -1.23 -8.86 -14.38
C CYS A 77 -1.58 -8.47 -15.82
N TYR A 78 -0.60 -7.92 -16.55
CA TYR A 78 -0.75 -7.56 -17.96
C TYR A 78 -0.01 -8.54 -18.86
N GLY A 79 -0.55 -8.79 -20.06
CA GLY A 79 0.18 -9.57 -21.07
C GLY A 79 1.39 -8.79 -21.59
N ALA A 80 2.54 -9.46 -21.70
CA ALA A 80 3.79 -8.90 -22.21
C ALA A 80 4.36 -9.79 -23.34
N GLY A 81 3.47 -10.27 -24.21
CA GLY A 81 3.72 -11.32 -25.20
C GLY A 81 2.95 -12.60 -24.86
N ASP A 82 3.07 -13.63 -25.70
CA ASP A 82 2.26 -14.85 -25.57
C ASP A 82 2.60 -15.70 -24.34
N ALA A 83 3.87 -15.68 -23.92
CA ALA A 83 4.40 -16.49 -22.82
C ALA A 83 4.83 -15.66 -21.59
N ASN A 84 4.69 -14.33 -21.63
CA ASN A 84 5.17 -13.44 -20.59
C ASN A 84 4.06 -12.51 -20.09
N SER A 85 4.21 -12.07 -18.85
CA SER A 85 3.30 -11.13 -18.21
C SER A 85 4.10 -10.11 -17.40
N LEU A 86 3.58 -8.88 -17.34
CA LEU A 86 4.09 -7.83 -16.47
C LEU A 86 3.21 -7.77 -15.24
N ALA A 87 3.77 -8.10 -14.07
CA ALA A 87 3.13 -7.87 -12.80
C ALA A 87 3.45 -6.44 -12.35
N VAL A 88 2.43 -5.61 -12.13
CA VAL A 88 2.56 -4.29 -11.53
C VAL A 88 1.92 -4.33 -10.17
N VAL A 89 2.67 -3.96 -9.14
CA VAL A 89 2.23 -4.05 -7.76
C VAL A 89 2.17 -2.66 -7.13
N PHE A 90 1.08 -2.40 -6.42
CA PHE A 90 0.88 -1.22 -5.60
C PHE A 90 0.67 -1.65 -4.16
N ALA A 91 1.24 -0.94 -3.20
CA ALA A 91 1.03 -1.16 -1.78
C ALA A 91 0.79 0.19 -1.11
N THR A 92 -0.13 0.21 -0.17
CA THR A 92 -0.46 1.38 0.63
C THR A 92 -0.32 1.04 2.11
N HIS A 93 0.16 1.98 2.90
CA HIS A 93 0.20 1.88 4.35
C HIS A 93 -0.15 3.23 4.95
N ASP A 94 -0.96 3.26 6.00
CA ASP A 94 -1.55 4.49 6.51
C ASP A 94 -0.52 5.51 7.03
N GLN A 95 0.62 5.03 7.54
CA GLN A 95 1.60 5.89 8.24
C GLN A 95 3.07 5.74 7.83
N SER A 96 3.46 4.82 6.93
CA SER A 96 4.88 4.58 6.60
C SER A 96 5.11 4.17 5.15
N ALA A 97 5.85 5.01 4.44
CA ALA A 97 6.31 4.75 3.08
C ALA A 97 7.37 3.64 3.04
N GLU A 98 8.16 3.50 4.10
CA GLU A 98 9.17 2.44 4.23
C GLU A 98 8.52 1.06 4.32
N VAL A 99 7.44 0.93 5.10
CA VAL A 99 6.67 -0.32 5.19
C VAL A 99 6.05 -0.65 3.83
N ALA A 100 5.39 0.32 3.19
CA ALA A 100 4.82 0.12 1.86
C ALA A 100 5.90 -0.32 0.83
N SER A 101 7.08 0.30 0.85
CA SER A 101 8.18 -0.01 -0.05
C SER A 101 8.82 -1.38 0.22
N GLY A 102 9.02 -1.73 1.49
CA GLY A 102 9.53 -3.04 1.87
C GLY A 102 8.57 -4.16 1.49
N PHE A 103 7.26 -3.92 1.65
CA PHE A 103 6.22 -4.86 1.25
C PHE A 103 6.20 -5.08 -0.28
N ILE A 104 6.38 -4.01 -1.07
CA ILE A 104 6.55 -4.12 -2.53
C ILE A 104 7.73 -5.02 -2.90
N GLN A 105 8.89 -4.82 -2.27
CA GLN A 105 10.08 -5.62 -2.57
C GLN A 105 9.85 -7.10 -2.26
N MET A 106 9.20 -7.40 -1.13
CA MET A 106 8.81 -8.77 -0.78
C MET A 106 7.87 -9.35 -1.84
N MET A 107 6.80 -8.64 -2.22
CA MET A 107 5.83 -9.15 -3.19
C MET A 107 6.45 -9.40 -4.56
N LEU A 108 7.25 -8.46 -5.08
CA LEU A 108 7.93 -8.63 -6.37
C LEU A 108 8.90 -9.82 -6.33
N THR A 109 9.61 -10.01 -5.21
CA THR A 109 10.48 -11.18 -5.01
C THR A 109 9.68 -12.47 -5.06
N GLU A 110 8.58 -12.57 -4.32
CA GLU A 110 7.73 -13.76 -4.30
C GLU A 110 7.08 -14.04 -5.66
N LEU A 111 6.57 -13.02 -6.36
CA LEU A 111 6.00 -13.18 -7.69
C LEU A 111 7.03 -13.65 -8.73
N SER A 112 8.29 -13.26 -8.58
CA SER A 112 9.38 -13.64 -9.49
C SER A 112 9.76 -15.13 -9.37
N GLN A 113 9.44 -15.79 -8.25
CA GLN A 113 9.76 -17.21 -8.07
C GLN A 113 8.95 -18.04 -9.07
N ALA A 114 9.66 -18.72 -9.98
CA ALA A 114 9.04 -19.69 -10.88
C ALA A 114 8.43 -20.83 -10.05
N GLU A 115 7.27 -21.32 -10.47
CA GLU A 115 6.70 -22.52 -9.85
C GLU A 115 7.74 -23.64 -9.84
N ALA A 116 8.06 -24.17 -8.67
CA ALA A 116 8.78 -25.43 -8.61
C ALA A 116 7.93 -26.48 -9.32
N VAL A 117 8.36 -26.88 -10.51
CA VAL A 117 7.74 -27.98 -11.26
C VAL A 117 7.71 -29.18 -10.31
N SER A 118 6.53 -29.49 -9.78
CA SER A 118 6.30 -30.74 -9.08
C SER A 118 6.44 -31.83 -10.14
N GLN A 119 7.62 -32.44 -10.21
CA GLN A 119 7.83 -33.65 -10.99
C GLN A 119 7.01 -34.76 -10.33
N GLN A 120 5.81 -35.01 -10.87
CA GLN A 120 5.07 -36.24 -10.67
C GLN A 120 5.23 -37.14 -11.88
#